data_AF-A0A0M2DVP6-F1
#
_entry.id   AF-A0A0M2DVP6-F1
#
_cell.length_a   1.000
_cell.length_b   1.000
_cell.length_c   1.000
_cell.angle_alpha   90.00
_cell.angle_beta   90.00
_cell.angle_gamma   90.00
#
_symmetry.space_group_name_H-M   'P 1'
#
loop_
_entity.id
_entity.type
_entity.pdbx_description
1 polymer ?
#
loop_
_entity_poly.entity_id
_entity_poly.type
_entity_poly.pdbx_seq_one_letter_code
_entity_poly.pdbx_strand_id
1 'polypeptide(L)'
;MIFLAILMLVVASSVRTTNINTRIVGNLQTQKEAESAAQLGIERMISGGAFTTVLSPQTNKVDINNSGLDGATYTVTVTPTCIAAQKVESQQLDPLANAEDAECTISSSIKDSGIVNTGDGTDSRCRDAMWDLEAVTTAPNTAQPVTTIHQGVSQRNPSVSC
;
A
#
# COMPACT_ATOMS: atom_id res chain seq x y z
N MET A 1 46.14 -35.81 -23.37
CA MET A 1 44.73 -36.20 -23.15
C MET A 1 44.19 -35.71 -21.80
N ILE A 2 44.87 -35.96 -20.68
CA ILE A 2 44.45 -35.49 -19.34
C ILE A 2 44.30 -33.95 -19.25
N PHE A 3 45.25 -33.19 -19.80
CA PHE A 3 45.20 -31.72 -19.75
C PHE A 3 43.98 -31.14 -20.50
N LEU A 4 43.60 -31.76 -21.62
CA LEU A 4 42.44 -31.36 -22.43
C LEU A 4 41.13 -31.70 -21.71
N ALA A 5 41.07 -32.85 -21.01
CA ALA A 5 39.93 -33.22 -20.19
C ALA A 5 39.74 -32.27 -19.00
N ILE A 6 40.82 -31.84 -18.34
CA ILE A 6 40.76 -30.88 -17.23
C ILE A 6 40.26 -29.51 -17.72
N LEU A 7 40.77 -29.02 -18.86
CA LEU A 7 40.30 -27.75 -19.43
C LEU A 7 38.82 -27.79 -19.81
N MET A 8 38.34 -28.90 -20.40
CA MET A 8 36.91 -29.07 -20.68
C MET A 8 36.05 -29.08 -19.42
N LEU A 9 36.53 -29.69 -18.32
CA LEU A 9 35.83 -29.71 -17.04
C LEU A 9 35.71 -28.31 -16.43
N VAL A 10 36.78 -27.52 -16.49
CA VAL A 10 36.79 -26.11 -16.02
C VAL A 10 35.84 -25.25 -16.86
N VAL A 11 35.87 -25.40 -18.19
CA VAL A 11 34.96 -24.66 -19.09
C VAL A 11 33.51 -25.04 -18.86
N ALA A 12 33.20 -26.34 -18.75
CA ALA A 12 31.84 -26.81 -18.49
C ALA A 12 31.29 -26.34 -17.13
N SER A 13 32.16 -26.29 -16.10
CA SER A 13 31.81 -25.74 -14.79
C SER A 13 31.54 -24.23 -14.87
N SER A 14 32.39 -23.47 -15.56
CA SER A 14 32.21 -22.02 -15.75
C SER A 14 30.90 -21.68 -16.45
N VAL A 15 30.53 -22.41 -17.51
CA VAL A 15 29.27 -22.16 -18.24
C VAL A 15 28.05 -22.43 -17.35
N ARG A 16 28.08 -23.50 -16.55
CA ARG A 16 26.99 -23.81 -15.62
C ARG A 16 26.86 -22.76 -14.53
N THR A 17 27.97 -22.29 -13.95
CA THR A 17 27.97 -21.23 -12.94
C THR A 17 27.43 -19.91 -13.50
N THR A 18 27.82 -19.52 -14.72
CA THR A 18 27.29 -18.32 -15.37
C THR A 18 25.77 -18.38 -15.55
N ASN A 19 25.24 -19.53 -15.98
CA ASN A 19 23.79 -19.72 -16.17
C ASN A 19 22.99 -19.66 -14.86
N ILE A 20 23.58 -20.06 -13.73
CA ILE A 20 22.93 -19.95 -12.42
C ILE A 20 22.89 -18.49 -11.99
N ASN A 21 24.02 -17.80 -12.09
CA ASN A 21 24.13 -16.40 -11.68
C ASN A 21 23.18 -15.49 -12.48
N THR A 22 23.06 -15.70 -13.79
CA THR A 22 22.13 -14.90 -14.63
C THR A 22 20.67 -15.14 -14.26
N ARG A 23 20.29 -16.38 -13.92
CA ARG A 23 18.94 -16.69 -13.42
C ARG A 23 18.65 -16.03 -12.09
N ILE A 24 19.62 -16.02 -11.17
CA ILE A 24 19.48 -15.35 -9.87
C ILE A 24 19.23 -13.86 -10.07
N VAL A 25 20.04 -13.19 -10.90
CA VAL A 25 19.87 -11.76 -11.18
C VAL A 25 18.54 -11.46 -11.86
N GLY A 26 18.10 -12.29 -12.81
CA GLY A 26 16.78 -12.14 -13.43
C GLY A 26 15.64 -12.26 -12.44
N ASN A 27 15.69 -13.26 -11.55
CA ASN A 27 14.67 -13.42 -10.51
C ASN A 27 14.67 -12.24 -9.52
N LEU A 28 15.85 -11.74 -9.14
CA LEU A 28 15.99 -10.59 -8.26
C LEU A 28 15.44 -9.31 -8.92
N GLN A 29 15.66 -9.14 -10.23
CA GLN A 29 15.10 -8.04 -10.99
C GLN A 29 13.57 -8.08 -10.95
N THR A 30 12.95 -9.22 -11.27
CA THR A 30 11.48 -9.37 -11.21
C THR A 30 10.93 -9.10 -9.81
N GLN A 31 11.63 -9.57 -8.77
CA GLN A 31 11.24 -9.28 -7.39
C GLN A 31 11.30 -7.78 -7.08
N LYS A 32 12.37 -7.08 -7.46
CA LYS A 32 12.53 -5.64 -7.19
C LYS A 32 11.55 -4.78 -7.97
N GLU A 33 11.28 -5.13 -9.20
CA GLU A 33 10.26 -4.48 -10.03
C GLU A 33 8.87 -4.69 -9.42
N ALA A 34 8.55 -5.91 -8.96
CA ALA A 34 7.29 -6.20 -8.30
C ALA A 34 7.13 -5.43 -6.97
N GLU A 35 8.19 -5.32 -6.16
CA GLU A 35 8.18 -4.51 -4.92
C GLU A 35 7.92 -3.03 -5.22
N SER A 36 8.58 -2.49 -6.24
CA SER A 36 8.40 -1.09 -6.65
C SER A 36 6.99 -0.84 -7.22
N ALA A 37 6.45 -1.81 -7.96
CA ALA A 37 5.09 -1.75 -8.48
C ALA A 37 4.05 -1.80 -7.35
N ALA A 38 4.25 -2.66 -6.34
CA ALA A 38 3.40 -2.74 -5.15
C ALA A 38 3.34 -1.38 -4.42
N GLN A 39 4.50 -0.77 -4.16
CA GLN A 39 4.59 0.54 -3.52
C GLN A 39 3.85 1.61 -4.34
N LEU A 40 4.05 1.67 -5.65
CA LEU A 40 3.34 2.63 -6.49
C LEU A 40 1.82 2.40 -6.51
N GLY A 41 1.37 1.14 -6.43
CA GLY A 41 -0.05 0.80 -6.28
C GLY A 41 -0.63 1.35 -4.98
N ILE A 42 0.08 1.21 -3.87
CA ILE A 42 -0.32 1.75 -2.57
C ILE A 42 -0.35 3.28 -2.61
N GLU A 43 0.70 3.93 -3.11
CA GLU A 43 0.77 5.39 -3.19
C GLU A 43 -0.38 5.99 -4.00
N ARG A 44 -0.81 5.31 -5.07
CA ARG A 44 -1.99 5.73 -5.84
C ARG A 44 -3.28 5.63 -5.02
N MET A 45 -3.44 4.57 -4.23
CA MET A 45 -4.59 4.40 -3.34
C MET A 45 -4.62 5.47 -2.24
N ILE A 46 -3.46 5.74 -1.62
CA ILE A 46 -3.31 6.79 -0.60
C ILE A 46 -3.61 8.16 -1.19
N SER A 47 -2.97 8.51 -2.33
CA SER A 47 -3.15 9.79 -3.00
C SER A 47 -4.59 10.04 -3.46
N GLY A 48 -5.31 8.98 -3.81
CA GLY A 48 -6.73 9.07 -4.17
C GLY A 48 -7.68 9.09 -2.97
N GLY A 49 -7.23 8.79 -1.75
CA GLY A 49 -8.08 8.68 -0.56
C GLY A 49 -9.09 7.53 -0.61
N ALA A 50 -9.00 6.63 -1.60
CA ALA A 50 -9.99 5.59 -1.81
C ALA A 50 -10.02 4.55 -0.68
N PHE A 51 -8.92 4.40 0.06
CA PHE A 51 -8.81 3.44 1.16
C PHE A 51 -9.81 3.66 2.30
N THR A 52 -10.32 4.89 2.48
CA THR A 52 -11.33 5.18 3.52
C THR A 52 -12.77 4.97 3.07
N THR A 53 -13.02 4.81 1.77
CA THR A 53 -14.38 4.73 1.20
C THR A 53 -14.65 3.43 0.46
N VAL A 54 -13.61 2.79 -0.07
CA VAL A 54 -13.68 1.55 -0.86
C VAL A 54 -12.89 0.48 -0.14
N LEU A 55 -13.59 -0.39 0.59
CA LEU A 55 -12.99 -1.52 1.32
C LEU A 55 -12.69 -2.74 0.45
N SER A 56 -13.13 -2.71 -0.81
CA SER A 56 -12.92 -3.82 -1.73
C SER A 56 -11.56 -3.73 -2.42
N PRO A 57 -10.93 -4.87 -2.77
CA PRO A 57 -9.66 -4.89 -3.49
C PRO A 57 -9.72 -4.07 -4.78
N GLN A 58 -8.73 -3.20 -4.97
CA GLN A 58 -8.58 -2.37 -6.16
C GLN A 58 -7.38 -2.82 -6.97
N THR A 59 -7.62 -3.19 -8.22
CA THR A 59 -6.56 -3.65 -9.13
C THR A 59 -6.11 -2.53 -10.06
N ASN A 60 -4.80 -2.30 -10.10
CA ASN A 60 -4.14 -1.33 -10.94
C ASN A 60 -3.07 -1.98 -11.80
N LYS A 61 -2.91 -1.46 -13.02
CA LYS A 61 -1.78 -1.80 -13.88
C LYS A 61 -0.61 -0.84 -13.63
N VAL A 62 0.59 -1.39 -13.53
CA VAL A 62 1.84 -0.62 -13.29
C VAL A 62 2.89 -1.00 -14.32
N ASP A 63 3.19 -0.06 -15.21
CA ASP A 63 4.27 -0.17 -16.19
C ASP A 63 5.56 0.43 -15.58
N ILE A 64 6.25 -0.36 -14.74
CA ILE A 64 7.38 0.13 -13.92
C ILE A 64 8.59 0.57 -14.75
N ASN A 65 8.76 -0.03 -15.95
CA ASN A 65 9.85 0.30 -16.86
C ASN A 65 9.43 1.26 -17.97
N ASN A 66 8.18 1.77 -17.93
CA ASN A 66 7.61 2.70 -18.90
C ASN A 66 7.78 2.22 -20.35
N SER A 67 7.58 0.92 -20.57
CA SER A 67 7.74 0.29 -21.88
C SER A 67 6.57 0.58 -22.83
N GLY A 68 5.39 0.94 -22.28
CA GLY A 68 4.14 1.06 -23.02
C GLY A 68 3.56 -0.29 -23.46
N LEU A 69 4.14 -1.41 -23.01
CA LEU A 69 3.74 -2.76 -23.42
C LEU A 69 2.92 -3.44 -22.30
N ASP A 70 1.69 -3.84 -22.63
CA ASP A 70 0.84 -4.60 -21.70
C ASP A 70 1.54 -5.90 -21.22
N GLY A 71 2.31 -6.55 -22.10
CA GLY A 71 3.05 -7.78 -21.80
C GLY A 71 4.23 -7.60 -20.84
N ALA A 72 4.57 -6.37 -20.45
CA ALA A 72 5.59 -6.01 -19.46
C ALA A 72 5.00 -5.28 -18.25
N THR A 73 3.68 -5.15 -18.17
CA THR A 73 2.98 -4.40 -17.11
C THR A 73 2.61 -5.31 -15.93
N TYR A 74 2.97 -4.88 -14.73
CA TYR A 74 2.61 -5.57 -13.49
C TYR A 74 1.16 -5.30 -13.12
N THR A 75 0.49 -6.31 -12.56
CA THR A 75 -0.84 -6.15 -11.98
C THR A 75 -0.73 -6.09 -10.48
N VAL A 76 -1.20 -5.01 -9.87
CA VAL A 76 -1.13 -4.78 -8.43
C VAL A 76 -2.54 -4.67 -7.88
N THR A 77 -2.90 -5.54 -6.96
CA THR A 77 -4.18 -5.49 -6.26
C THR A 77 -3.93 -5.00 -4.85
N VAL A 78 -4.51 -3.86 -4.49
CA VAL A 78 -4.41 -3.27 -3.16
C VAL A 78 -5.73 -3.46 -2.42
N THR A 79 -5.67 -4.02 -1.22
CA THR A 79 -6.83 -4.26 -0.35
C THR A 79 -6.67 -3.45 0.93
N PRO A 80 -7.53 -2.44 1.16
CA PRO A 80 -7.52 -1.68 2.40
C PRO A 80 -8.33 -2.39 3.47
N THR A 81 -7.72 -2.56 4.65
CA THR A 81 -8.37 -3.14 5.83
C THR A 81 -8.27 -2.16 6.99
N CYS A 82 -9.41 -1.77 7.57
CA CYS A 82 -9.36 -1.00 8.82
C CYS A 82 -9.03 -1.92 10.00
N ILE A 83 -7.95 -1.61 10.72
CA ILE A 83 -7.52 -2.37 11.89
C ILE A 83 -8.11 -1.78 13.17
N ALA A 84 -8.21 -0.45 13.25
CA ALA A 84 -8.70 0.24 14.43
C ALA A 84 -9.28 1.61 14.07
N ALA A 85 -10.28 2.05 14.83
CA ALA A 85 -10.79 3.42 14.78
C ALA A 85 -11.07 3.93 16.19
N GLN A 86 -10.35 4.96 16.61
CA GLN A 86 -10.52 5.58 17.92
C GLN A 86 -11.24 6.92 17.78
N LYS A 87 -12.20 7.20 18.66
CA LYS A 87 -12.84 8.52 18.71
C LYS A 87 -11.82 9.59 19.10
N VAL A 88 -11.91 10.75 18.45
CA VAL A 88 -11.10 11.93 18.78
C VAL A 88 -11.90 12.82 19.73
N GLU A 89 -11.27 13.28 20.81
CA GLU A 89 -11.89 14.25 21.71
C GLU A 89 -11.84 15.65 21.10
N SER A 90 -12.87 16.47 21.36
CA SER A 90 -12.96 17.84 20.83
C SER A 90 -11.81 18.75 21.30
N GLN A 91 -11.15 18.41 22.42
CA GLN A 91 -9.99 19.12 22.95
C GLN A 91 -8.70 18.86 22.14
N GLN A 92 -8.68 17.78 21.35
CA GLN A 92 -7.55 17.38 20.51
C GLN A 92 -7.65 17.92 19.08
N LEU A 93 -8.71 18.69 18.79
CA LEU A 93 -8.92 19.33 17.49
C LEU A 93 -8.35 20.73 17.50
N ASP A 94 -7.57 21.06 16.46
CA ASP A 94 -7.10 22.43 16.23
C ASP A 94 -7.50 22.88 14.82
N PRO A 95 -8.74 23.37 14.63
CA PRO A 95 -9.23 23.82 13.33
C PRO A 95 -8.54 25.10 12.83
N LEU A 96 -7.78 25.80 13.69
CA LEU A 96 -7.03 27.01 13.31
C LEU A 96 -5.65 26.63 12.74
N ALA A 97 -5.04 25.55 13.24
CA ALA A 97 -3.81 24.99 12.69
C ALA A 97 -4.04 24.00 11.54
N ASN A 98 -5.11 23.18 11.63
CA ASN A 98 -5.42 22.11 10.68
C ASN A 98 -6.84 22.29 10.12
N ALA A 99 -6.94 22.64 8.85
CA ALA A 99 -8.25 22.84 8.20
C ALA A 99 -9.13 21.56 8.21
N GLU A 100 -8.52 20.38 8.22
CA GLU A 100 -9.20 19.08 8.27
C GLU A 100 -9.93 18.85 9.60
N ASP A 101 -9.46 19.46 10.69
CA ASP A 101 -10.11 19.38 12.01
C ASP A 101 -11.41 20.20 12.06
N ALA A 102 -11.60 21.15 11.14
CA ALA A 102 -12.81 21.97 11.09
C ALA A 102 -14.07 21.12 10.87
N GLU A 103 -13.99 20.11 10.00
CA GLU A 103 -15.10 19.17 9.74
C GLU A 103 -15.36 18.22 10.91
N CYS A 104 -14.35 18.03 11.76
CA CYS A 104 -14.42 17.20 12.96
C CYS A 104 -15.08 17.90 14.15
N THR A 105 -15.09 19.24 14.16
CA THR A 105 -15.76 20.00 15.21
C THR A 105 -17.27 19.85 15.10
N ILE A 106 -17.91 19.35 16.16
CA ILE A 106 -19.33 19.64 16.38
C ILE A 106 -19.35 21.12 16.74
N SER A 107 -20.16 21.95 16.07
CA SER A 107 -20.27 23.37 16.40
C SER A 107 -20.62 23.56 17.88
N SER A 108 -19.60 23.68 18.73
CA SER A 108 -19.69 24.02 20.14
C SER A 108 -19.94 25.52 20.34
N SER A 109 -20.45 26.20 19.30
CA SER A 109 -21.11 27.50 19.39
C SER A 109 -22.36 27.46 20.27
N ILE A 110 -22.76 26.27 20.72
CA ILE A 110 -23.85 26.07 21.65
C ILE A 110 -23.31 25.34 22.87
N LYS A 111 -22.75 26.10 23.81
CA LYS A 111 -22.65 25.66 25.21
C LYS A 111 -23.97 25.80 25.97
N ASP A 112 -25.05 26.28 25.32
CA ASP A 112 -26.25 26.74 26.04
C ASP A 112 -27.59 26.76 25.24
N SER A 113 -27.88 25.83 24.31
CA SER A 113 -29.22 25.82 23.65
C SER A 113 -30.28 25.01 24.40
N GLY A 114 -30.02 24.59 25.64
CA GLY A 114 -30.96 23.73 26.38
C GLY A 114 -31.27 22.39 25.69
N ILE A 115 -30.54 22.01 24.64
CA ILE A 115 -30.58 20.66 24.06
C ILE A 115 -29.61 19.80 24.87
N VAL A 116 -30.18 18.95 25.71
CA VAL A 116 -29.50 17.80 26.28
C VAL A 116 -29.15 16.85 25.14
N ASN A 117 -27.91 16.93 24.65
CA ASN A 117 -27.35 15.87 23.84
C ASN A 117 -26.99 14.72 24.80
N THR A 118 -27.59 13.56 24.62
CA THR A 118 -27.43 12.40 25.52
C THR A 118 -26.10 11.65 25.33
N GLY A 119 -25.09 12.33 24.78
CA GLY A 119 -23.71 11.85 24.69
C GLY A 119 -22.80 12.91 25.26
N ASP A 120 -21.82 12.49 26.06
CA ASP A 120 -20.84 13.35 26.71
C ASP A 120 -20.31 14.39 25.71
N GLY A 121 -20.62 15.67 25.98
CA GLY A 121 -20.43 16.81 25.07
C GLY A 121 -18.97 17.20 24.80
N THR A 122 -18.07 16.22 24.86
CA THR A 122 -16.62 16.33 24.62
C THR A 122 -16.18 15.61 23.36
N ASP A 123 -16.98 14.72 22.78
CA ASP A 123 -16.57 13.90 21.62
C ASP A 123 -16.70 14.66 20.29
N SER A 124 -15.70 14.51 19.41
CA SER A 124 -15.75 15.04 18.04
C SER A 124 -16.57 14.14 17.09
N ARG A 125 -16.83 14.62 15.86
CA ARG A 125 -17.41 13.79 14.79
C ARG A 125 -16.42 12.83 14.16
N CYS A 126 -15.13 12.98 14.45
CA CYS A 126 -14.07 12.24 13.77
C CYS A 126 -13.51 11.09 14.60
N ARG A 127 -12.94 10.14 13.85
CA ARG A 127 -12.16 9.05 14.40
C ARG A 127 -10.78 9.05 13.74
N ASP A 128 -9.76 8.75 14.54
CA ASP A 128 -8.43 8.42 14.05
C ASP A 128 -8.45 6.94 13.68
N ALA A 129 -8.40 6.67 12.38
CA ALA A 129 -8.48 5.32 11.82
C ALA A 129 -7.12 4.83 11.35
N MET A 130 -6.80 3.60 11.69
CA MET A 130 -5.59 2.89 11.27
C MET A 130 -5.97 1.84 10.22
N TRP A 131 -5.32 1.95 9.07
CA TRP A 131 -5.53 1.11 7.90
C TRP A 131 -4.28 0.30 7.61
N ASP A 132 -4.46 -0.97 7.26
CA ASP A 132 -3.45 -1.78 6.60
C ASP A 132 -3.79 -1.88 5.11
N LEU A 133 -2.83 -1.52 4.27
CA LEU A 133 -2.94 -1.62 2.83
C LEU A 133 -2.09 -2.80 2.37
N GLU A 134 -2.75 -3.92 2.07
CA GLU A 134 -2.10 -5.09 1.49
C GLU A 134 -2.03 -4.93 -0.02
N ALA A 135 -0.83 -4.91 -0.59
CA ALA A 135 -0.60 -4.89 -2.03
C ALA A 135 0.00 -6.21 -2.52
N VAL A 136 -0.78 -6.95 -3.30
CA VAL A 136 -0.36 -8.20 -3.95
C VAL A 136 -0.01 -7.88 -5.40
N THR A 137 1.22 -8.19 -5.80
CA THR A 137 1.72 -7.93 -7.15
C THR A 137 1.93 -9.21 -7.94
N THR A 138 1.39 -9.24 -9.15
CA THR A 138 1.53 -10.33 -10.13
C THR A 138 2.37 -9.83 -11.31
N ALA A 139 3.42 -10.57 -11.64
CA ALA A 139 4.30 -10.25 -12.75
C ALA A 139 3.62 -10.54 -14.11
N PRO A 140 4.05 -9.86 -15.18
CA PRO A 140 3.53 -10.09 -16.52
C PRO A 140 3.65 -11.57 -16.92
N ASN A 141 2.65 -12.08 -17.63
CA ASN A 141 2.62 -13.46 -18.15
C ASN A 141 2.63 -14.56 -17.06
N THR A 142 2.39 -14.19 -15.80
CA THR A 142 2.24 -15.12 -14.68
C THR A 142 0.87 -14.94 -14.03
N ALA A 143 0.32 -16.00 -13.46
CA ALA A 143 -0.90 -15.94 -12.65
C ALA A 143 -0.61 -15.99 -11.15
N GLN A 144 0.67 -16.14 -10.77
CA GLN A 144 1.07 -16.30 -9.38
C GLN A 144 1.59 -14.98 -8.81
N PRO A 145 1.23 -14.64 -7.57
CA PRO A 145 1.80 -13.50 -6.87
C PRO A 145 3.32 -13.62 -6.78
N VAL A 146 4.02 -12.53 -7.06
CA VAL A 146 5.48 -12.42 -6.92
C VAL A 146 5.85 -11.84 -5.57
N THR A 147 5.07 -10.86 -5.08
CA THR A 147 5.31 -10.21 -3.79
C THR A 147 4.02 -9.70 -3.18
N THR A 148 4.01 -9.64 -1.85
CA THR A 148 2.96 -9.01 -1.04
C THR A 148 3.62 -8.03 -0.09
N ILE A 149 3.14 -6.78 -0.09
CA ILE A 149 3.62 -5.72 0.80
C ILE A 149 2.44 -5.21 1.62
N HIS A 150 2.70 -4.88 2.89
CA HIS A 150 1.75 -4.23 3.79
C HIS A 150 2.26 -2.83 4.14
N GLN A 151 1.37 -1.85 4.14
CA GLN A 151 1.67 -0.49 4.59
C GLN A 151 0.57 0.03 5.50
N GLY A 152 0.97 0.45 6.70
CA GLY A 152 0.08 1.10 7.66
C GLY A 152 -0.12 2.58 7.34
N VAL A 153 -1.37 3.04 7.36
CA VAL A 153 -1.73 4.45 7.18
C VAL A 153 -2.73 4.86 8.27
N SER A 154 -2.50 6.01 8.89
CA SER A 154 -3.47 6.61 9.81
C SER A 154 -4.13 7.83 9.18
N GLN A 155 -5.46 7.91 9.19
CA GLN A 155 -6.18 9.09 8.77
C GLN A 155 -7.30 9.44 9.74
N ARG A 156 -7.41 10.73 10.06
CA ARG A 156 -8.54 11.31 10.76
C ARG A 156 -9.64 11.63 9.75
N ASN A 157 -10.84 11.09 9.96
CA ASN A 157 -11.98 11.36 9.07
C ASN A 157 -13.33 11.17 9.83
N PRO A 158 -14.37 11.98 9.55
CA PRO A 158 -15.71 11.82 10.12
C PRO A 158 -16.46 10.55 9.70
N SER A 159 -16.13 9.91 8.57
CA SER A 159 -16.93 8.83 7.96
C SER A 159 -16.26 7.45 7.98
N VAL A 160 -15.36 7.20 8.93
CA VAL A 160 -14.70 5.89 9.07
C VAL A 160 -15.70 4.86 9.61
N SER A 161 -16.00 3.82 8.82
CA SER A 161 -16.65 2.60 9.29
C SER A 161 -15.66 1.43 9.28
N CYS A 162 -15.26 1.02 10.48
CA CYS A 162 -14.68 -0.28 10.80
C CYS A 162 -15.72 -0.98 11.67
#